data_AF-A0A3C0Q6A1-F1
#
_entry.id   AF-A0A3C0Q6A1-F1
#
_cell.length_a   1.000
_cell.length_b   1.000
_cell.length_c   1.000
_cell.angle_alpha   90.00
_cell.angle_beta   90.00
_cell.angle_gamma   90.00
#
_symmetry.space_group_name_H-M   'P 1'
#
loop_
_entity.id
_entity.type
_entity.pdbx_description
1 polymer ?
#
loop_
_entity_poly.entity_id
_entity_poly.type
_entity_poly.pdbx_seq_one_letter_code
_entity_poly.pdbx_strand_id
1 'polypeptide(L)'
;MLNNPMIDHSSPFPPFLKQADKPRFVVAEITFRSALKFLDRWMHFERTSTPDQHLHYYAIEKNPLSIEEIQKQIGQQSSEFCRRLEKLAALYPMRIEGWHTLRLSPQVTFTLAFGDVIRELPQLQTPVDEWILNDTEPSEILFQNIKRLSQSGTYVSSIVATDAIQNGLRETGFTIHTDKGTTTGILTQGPTPFMLKKSRPEKVAVIGGGIAGASIAYTLSTRGCDITLFEKNGLASGGSGNDRGLCNPRLSAGKGPEADFYSPAFNLAHRLFAELSQTDDIGFKACGSLHMIFDDNKDKRYHGFKKNWGWHDDHARIISAAESSDTAGVKILQPSLYLAGAGMVSPKKATFRMAASAKIVMRDVSRIEEDGSAWRIDGEDFDCVILAGSFDVLKFPYTCMLPIEKVRGQVTSIRTTPVYNQLQTNLCYGGYASVAEQGTAILGSTFQTWIDDPALRPEDDLDNIDKLKAVAPHIAEGLSVTGGRASFRSAAKDRAPVIGPIHGVENLYISTAHGSHGILSSIIGAEYLISKIMGDAQILPRSVERFLSPSRFKLH
;
A
#
# COMPACT_ATOMS: atom_id res chain seq x y z
N MET A 1 30.90 -25.30 -26.65
CA MET A 1 31.58 -24.61 -25.54
C MET A 1 30.55 -23.69 -24.91
N LEU A 2 30.00 -24.08 -23.76
CA LEU A 2 29.05 -23.28 -23.00
C LEU A 2 29.82 -22.10 -22.39
N ASN A 3 29.46 -20.88 -22.76
CA ASN A 3 30.00 -19.67 -22.14
C ASN A 3 29.69 -19.70 -20.66
N ASN A 4 30.71 -19.88 -19.81
CA ASN A 4 30.61 -19.64 -18.38
C ASN A 4 30.19 -18.17 -18.19
N PRO A 5 29.15 -17.87 -17.39
CA PRO A 5 28.83 -16.49 -17.06
C PRO A 5 30.04 -15.88 -16.33
N MET A 6 30.61 -14.82 -16.92
CA MET A 6 31.72 -14.07 -16.33
C MET A 6 31.28 -13.51 -14.99
N ILE A 7 31.92 -14.04 -13.95
CA ILE A 7 31.77 -13.72 -12.54
C ILE A 7 32.64 -12.48 -12.27
N ASP A 8 32.02 -11.36 -11.90
CA ASP A 8 32.76 -10.15 -11.53
C ASP A 8 33.30 -10.27 -10.09
N HIS A 9 34.63 -10.34 -9.97
CA HIS A 9 35.36 -10.48 -8.70
C HIS A 9 35.68 -9.15 -8.01
N SER A 10 35.22 -8.01 -8.55
CA SER A 10 35.54 -6.68 -7.99
C SER A 10 34.67 -6.26 -6.80
N SER A 11 33.56 -6.95 -6.51
CA SER A 11 32.76 -6.71 -5.31
C SER A 11 33.34 -7.47 -4.10
N PRO A 12 33.39 -6.87 -2.89
CA PRO A 12 33.71 -7.61 -1.65
C PRO A 12 32.62 -8.63 -1.26
N PHE A 13 31.52 -8.69 -2.01
CA PHE A 13 30.41 -9.61 -1.85
C PHE A 13 30.45 -10.70 -2.94
N PRO A 14 29.79 -11.87 -2.73
CA PRO A 14 29.83 -12.96 -3.68
C PRO A 14 29.48 -12.48 -5.10
N PRO A 15 30.13 -13.05 -6.13
CA PRO A 15 30.18 -12.48 -7.46
C PRO A 15 28.80 -12.17 -8.00
N PHE A 16 28.59 -10.94 -8.44
CA PHE A 16 27.39 -10.62 -9.22
C PHE A 16 27.50 -11.34 -10.55
N LEU A 17 26.49 -12.14 -10.86
CA LEU A 17 26.45 -12.79 -12.15
C LEU A 17 26.00 -11.80 -13.18
N LYS A 18 26.76 -11.79 -14.28
CA LYS A 18 26.39 -11.07 -15.49
C LYS A 18 24.90 -11.28 -15.71
N GLN A 19 24.17 -10.18 -15.63
CA GLN A 19 22.75 -10.14 -15.88
C GLN A 19 22.52 -10.89 -17.18
N ALA A 20 21.83 -12.02 -17.13
CA ALA A 20 21.32 -12.61 -18.35
C ALA A 20 20.51 -11.53 -19.09
N ASP A 21 20.31 -11.65 -20.40
CA ASP A 21 19.52 -10.72 -21.24
C ASP A 21 18.01 -10.68 -20.86
N LYS A 22 17.69 -10.90 -19.59
CA LYS A 22 16.36 -10.83 -19.00
C LYS A 22 15.97 -9.35 -18.80
N PRO A 23 14.74 -8.97 -19.16
CA PRO A 23 14.20 -7.63 -18.90
C PRO A 23 13.94 -7.36 -17.41
N ARG A 24 13.90 -8.41 -16.58
CA ARG A 24 13.74 -8.29 -15.13
C ARG A 24 14.69 -9.25 -14.43
N PHE A 25 15.36 -8.75 -13.40
CA PHE A 25 16.20 -9.51 -12.49
C PHE A 25 15.63 -9.40 -11.07
N VAL A 26 15.39 -10.54 -10.43
CA VAL A 26 14.74 -10.62 -9.12
C VAL A 26 15.71 -11.19 -8.07
N VAL A 27 15.99 -10.40 -7.05
CA VAL A 27 16.81 -10.83 -5.89
C VAL A 27 15.89 -11.02 -4.68
N ALA A 28 16.13 -12.05 -3.88
CA ALA A 28 15.47 -12.25 -2.60
C ALA A 28 16.51 -12.43 -1.48
N GLU A 29 16.55 -11.47 -0.57
CA GLU A 29 17.38 -11.47 0.64
C GLU A 29 16.56 -11.89 1.85
N ILE A 30 17.06 -12.90 2.56
CA ILE A 30 16.49 -13.37 3.81
C ILE A 30 17.35 -12.86 4.96
N THR A 31 16.72 -12.08 5.85
CA THR A 31 17.33 -11.33 6.96
C THR A 31 18.12 -10.10 6.47
N PHE A 32 17.41 -8.99 6.18
CA PHE A 32 17.93 -7.76 5.54
C PHE A 32 19.03 -7.00 6.31
N ARG A 33 18.99 -7.01 7.66
CA ARG A 33 19.97 -6.34 8.55
C ARG A 33 20.32 -4.89 8.14
N SER A 34 21.48 -4.68 7.52
CA SER A 34 22.15 -3.38 7.37
C SER A 34 21.96 -2.72 6.00
N ALA A 35 21.13 -3.28 5.12
CA ALA A 35 20.93 -2.83 3.74
C ALA A 35 22.16 -2.88 2.81
N LEU A 36 23.33 -3.31 3.30
CA LEU A 36 24.60 -3.24 2.55
C LEU A 36 24.57 -4.10 1.27
N LYS A 37 24.01 -5.31 1.35
CA LYS A 37 23.82 -6.20 0.19
C LYS A 37 22.90 -5.58 -0.85
N PHE A 38 21.81 -4.98 -0.41
CA PHE A 38 20.89 -4.26 -1.27
C PHE A 38 21.57 -3.07 -1.98
N LEU A 39 22.31 -2.24 -1.23
CA LEU A 39 23.01 -1.08 -1.80
C LEU A 39 24.09 -1.48 -2.82
N ASP A 40 24.84 -2.55 -2.55
CA ASP A 40 25.79 -3.12 -3.50
C ASP A 40 25.10 -3.61 -4.77
N ARG A 41 24.01 -4.38 -4.64
CA ARG A 41 23.25 -4.91 -5.79
C ARG A 41 22.61 -3.80 -6.62
N TRP A 42 22.04 -2.78 -5.96
CA TRP A 42 21.52 -1.60 -6.66
C TRP A 42 22.64 -0.88 -7.42
N MET A 43 23.77 -0.62 -6.78
CA MET A 43 24.90 0.06 -7.42
C MET A 43 25.44 -0.71 -8.63
N HIS A 44 25.63 -2.02 -8.47
CA HIS A 44 26.12 -2.86 -9.56
C HIS A 44 25.12 -2.90 -10.72
N PHE A 45 23.82 -3.06 -10.44
CA PHE A 45 22.78 -3.06 -11.45
C PHE A 45 22.78 -1.78 -12.28
N GLU A 46 22.91 -0.60 -11.65
CA GLU A 46 22.95 0.67 -12.39
C GLU A 46 24.20 0.81 -13.29
N ARG A 47 25.29 0.10 -12.97
CA ARG A 47 26.52 0.10 -13.79
C ARG A 47 26.44 -0.83 -15.00
N THR A 48 25.63 -1.89 -14.93
CA THR A 48 25.66 -2.98 -15.91
C THR A 48 24.36 -3.19 -16.69
N SER A 49 23.25 -2.60 -16.24
CA SER A 49 21.95 -2.75 -16.89
C SER A 49 21.79 -1.88 -18.13
N THR A 50 20.92 -2.34 -19.04
CA THR A 50 20.38 -1.55 -20.15
C THR A 50 19.06 -0.87 -19.74
N PRO A 51 18.60 0.20 -20.43
CA PRO A 51 17.41 0.96 -20.02
C PRO A 51 16.12 0.13 -19.86
N ASP A 52 15.98 -0.97 -20.59
CA ASP A 52 14.79 -1.83 -20.55
C ASP A 52 14.82 -2.84 -19.40
N GLN A 53 15.96 -2.99 -18.72
CA GLN A 53 16.13 -3.91 -17.60
C GLN A 53 15.66 -3.30 -16.29
N HIS A 54 15.09 -4.15 -15.43
CA HIS A 54 14.57 -3.77 -14.11
C HIS A 54 15.11 -4.71 -13.03
N LEU A 55 15.51 -4.15 -11.89
CA LEU A 55 15.79 -4.86 -10.64
C LEU A 55 14.55 -4.83 -9.77
N HIS A 56 14.09 -5.99 -9.34
CA HIS A 56 13.21 -6.10 -8.18
C HIS A 56 13.95 -6.81 -7.05
N TYR A 57 14.21 -6.07 -5.98
CA TYR A 57 14.86 -6.62 -4.79
C TYR A 57 13.81 -6.88 -3.73
N TYR A 58 13.68 -8.11 -3.26
CA TYR A 58 12.89 -8.48 -2.10
C TYR A 58 13.80 -8.66 -0.90
N ALA A 59 13.38 -8.14 0.25
CA ALA A 59 14.04 -8.45 1.51
C ALA A 59 12.99 -8.80 2.57
N ILE A 60 13.29 -9.79 3.40
CA ILE A 60 12.46 -10.17 4.55
C ILE A 60 13.25 -9.88 5.83
N GLU A 61 12.63 -9.15 6.75
CA GLU A 61 13.24 -8.79 8.03
C GLU A 61 12.23 -8.88 9.18
N LYS A 62 12.58 -9.64 10.22
CA LYS A 62 11.71 -9.84 11.38
C LYS A 62 11.86 -8.70 12.39
N ASN A 63 13.07 -8.19 12.55
CA ASN A 63 13.42 -7.17 13.55
C ASN A 63 14.02 -5.95 12.84
N PRO A 64 13.20 -5.12 12.17
CA PRO A 64 13.71 -4.05 11.35
C PRO A 64 14.38 -2.98 12.19
N LEU A 65 15.59 -2.59 11.78
CA LEU A 65 16.30 -1.45 12.33
C LEU A 65 15.63 -0.14 11.92
N SER A 66 15.84 0.90 12.71
CA SER A 66 15.55 2.28 12.31
C SER A 66 16.45 2.70 11.15
N ILE A 67 16.03 3.71 10.38
CA ILE A 67 16.86 4.22 9.29
C ILE A 67 18.14 4.87 9.82
N GLU A 68 18.07 5.51 10.99
CA GLU A 68 19.23 6.10 11.67
C GLU A 68 20.23 5.01 12.11
N GLU A 69 19.74 3.87 12.58
CA GLU A 69 20.57 2.71 12.91
C GLU A 69 21.24 2.11 11.66
N ILE A 70 20.51 1.98 10.55
CA ILE A 70 21.07 1.54 9.25
C ILE A 70 22.16 2.52 8.79
N GLN A 71 21.89 3.82 8.81
CA GLN A 71 22.87 4.85 8.44
C GLN A 71 24.12 4.80 9.32
N LYS A 72 23.94 4.59 10.64
CA LYS A 72 25.06 4.44 11.58
C LYS A 72 25.88 3.19 11.32
N GLN A 73 25.25 2.07 10.99
CA GLN A 73 25.93 0.80 10.70
C GLN A 73 26.72 0.86 9.39
N ILE A 74 26.20 1.53 8.37
CA ILE A 74 26.93 1.76 7.12
C ILE A 74 28.08 2.76 7.37
N GLY A 75 27.91 3.73 8.26
CA GLY A 75 28.96 4.66 8.71
C GLY A 75 29.46 5.59 7.60
N GLN A 76 30.62 6.24 7.84
CA GLN A 76 31.35 7.03 6.83
C GLN A 76 32.00 6.16 5.73
N GLN A 77 31.85 4.83 5.79
CA GLN A 77 32.26 3.96 4.71
C GLN A 77 31.27 4.14 3.55
N SER A 78 31.78 4.64 2.44
CA SER A 78 31.16 4.66 1.11
C SER A 78 30.54 5.99 0.68
N SER A 79 31.41 6.91 0.27
CA SER A 79 31.08 7.89 -0.78
C SER A 79 30.42 7.25 -2.01
N GLU A 80 30.63 5.94 -2.24
CA GLU A 80 30.02 5.15 -3.31
C GLU A 80 28.51 4.90 -3.12
N PHE A 81 28.03 4.82 -1.87
CA PHE A 81 26.63 4.51 -1.54
C PHE A 81 25.83 5.73 -1.07
N CYS A 82 26.46 6.87 -0.74
CA CYS A 82 25.80 8.05 -0.16
C CYS A 82 24.45 8.39 -0.83
N ARG A 83 24.43 8.57 -2.16
CA ARG A 83 23.20 8.92 -2.89
C ARG A 83 22.08 7.87 -2.75
N ARG A 84 22.45 6.59 -2.74
CA ARG A 84 21.48 5.48 -2.60
C ARG A 84 20.95 5.37 -1.18
N LEU A 85 21.82 5.59 -0.19
CA LEU A 85 21.45 5.61 1.21
C LEU A 85 20.53 6.80 1.53
N GLU A 86 20.80 7.99 0.99
CA GLU A 86 19.91 9.16 1.09
C GLU A 86 18.53 8.88 0.50
N LYS A 87 18.49 8.26 -0.69
CA LYS A 87 17.23 7.92 -1.35
C LYS A 87 16.46 6.82 -0.60
N LEU A 88 17.15 5.80 -0.10
CA LEU A 88 16.55 4.78 0.75
C LEU A 88 16.01 5.42 2.03
N ALA A 89 16.78 6.30 2.67
CA ALA A 89 16.37 6.94 3.91
C ALA A 89 15.12 7.81 3.76
N ALA A 90 15.02 8.57 2.67
CA ALA A 90 13.84 9.38 2.36
C ALA A 90 12.56 8.55 2.14
N LEU A 91 12.70 7.27 1.79
CA LEU A 91 11.59 6.38 1.45
C LEU A 91 11.41 5.22 2.44
N TYR A 92 12.31 5.09 3.43
CA TYR A 92 12.34 3.94 4.33
C TYR A 92 11.00 3.84 5.08
N PRO A 93 10.37 2.65 5.08
CA PRO A 93 9.02 2.52 5.62
C PRO A 93 9.01 2.67 7.15
N MET A 94 7.86 3.09 7.68
CA MET A 94 7.55 2.93 9.10
C MET A 94 7.79 1.48 9.53
N ARG A 95 8.27 1.27 10.77
CA ARG A 95 8.48 -0.06 11.36
C ARG A 95 7.16 -0.69 11.78
N ILE A 96 6.34 -0.97 10.77
CA ILE A 96 5.03 -1.61 10.87
C ILE A 96 5.07 -2.87 10.01
N GLU A 97 4.71 -4.01 10.58
CA GLU A 97 4.80 -5.30 9.87
C GLU A 97 3.92 -5.33 8.60
N GLY A 98 4.42 -5.90 7.50
CA GLY A 98 3.78 -5.90 6.18
C GLY A 98 4.77 -5.70 5.02
N TRP A 99 4.28 -5.78 3.79
CA TRP A 99 5.09 -5.61 2.57
C TRP A 99 5.12 -4.15 2.13
N HIS A 100 6.29 -3.51 2.22
CA HIS A 100 6.50 -2.13 1.82
C HIS A 100 7.28 -2.08 0.52
N THR A 101 6.65 -1.62 -0.56
CA THR A 101 7.32 -1.46 -1.86
C THR A 101 7.72 -0.01 -2.10
N LEU A 102 8.99 0.19 -2.45
CA LEU A 102 9.64 1.46 -2.73
C LEU A 102 10.10 1.46 -4.19
N ARG A 103 9.73 2.49 -4.95
CA ARG A 103 10.29 2.76 -6.29
C ARG A 103 11.44 3.74 -6.13
N LEU A 104 12.65 3.24 -6.29
CA LEU A 104 13.87 4.00 -5.98
C LEU A 104 14.41 4.73 -7.21
N SER A 105 14.22 4.12 -8.38
CA SER A 105 14.45 4.70 -9.70
C SER A 105 13.49 4.05 -10.72
N PRO A 106 13.44 4.51 -11.99
CA PRO A 106 12.63 3.84 -13.02
C PRO A 106 12.94 2.36 -13.20
N GLN A 107 14.19 1.94 -12.94
CA GLN A 107 14.65 0.56 -13.13
C GLN A 107 14.78 -0.22 -11.82
N VAL A 108 14.66 0.40 -10.64
CA VAL A 108 14.93 -0.26 -9.35
C VAL A 108 13.74 -0.17 -8.41
N THR A 109 13.16 -1.33 -8.10
CA THR A 109 12.10 -1.50 -7.12
C THR A 109 12.61 -2.34 -5.94
N PHE A 110 12.30 -1.91 -4.73
CA PHE A 110 12.66 -2.60 -3.50
C PHE A 110 11.40 -2.90 -2.69
N THR A 111 11.15 -4.18 -2.39
CA THR A 111 10.05 -4.62 -1.51
C THR A 111 10.65 -5.17 -0.22
N LEU A 112 10.40 -4.46 0.88
CA LEU A 112 10.82 -4.85 2.21
C LEU A 112 9.62 -5.40 2.98
N ALA A 113 9.61 -6.70 3.21
CA ALA A 113 8.62 -7.39 4.01
C ALA A 113 9.11 -7.43 5.47
N PHE A 114 8.50 -6.59 6.30
CA PHE A 114 8.65 -6.71 7.74
C PHE A 114 7.77 -7.85 8.22
N GLY A 115 8.37 -8.88 8.82
CA GLY A 115 7.69 -10.08 9.26
C GLY A 115 8.59 -11.31 9.34
N ASP A 116 8.06 -12.39 9.90
CA ASP A 116 8.78 -13.66 9.99
C ASP A 116 8.85 -14.37 8.63
N VAL A 117 10.03 -14.85 8.25
CA VAL A 117 10.28 -15.58 6.99
C VAL A 117 9.32 -16.74 6.78
N ILE A 118 8.94 -17.45 7.86
CA ILE A 118 8.02 -18.58 7.81
C ILE A 118 6.64 -18.16 7.29
N ARG A 119 6.22 -16.93 7.60
CA ARG A 119 4.92 -16.37 7.20
C ARG A 119 5.00 -15.66 5.86
N GLU A 120 6.06 -14.87 5.65
CA GLU A 120 6.17 -13.97 4.50
C GLU A 120 6.63 -14.67 3.22
N LEU A 121 7.61 -15.58 3.31
CA LEU A 121 8.19 -16.22 2.12
C LEU A 121 7.17 -17.06 1.32
N PRO A 122 6.23 -17.81 1.94
CA PRO A 122 5.17 -18.50 1.20
C PRO A 122 4.24 -17.56 0.40
N GLN A 123 4.18 -16.27 0.74
CA GLN A 123 3.35 -15.30 0.03
C GLN A 123 3.96 -14.85 -1.30
N LEU A 124 5.27 -15.00 -1.47
CA LEU A 124 5.98 -14.65 -2.71
C LEU A 124 5.70 -15.68 -3.81
N GLN A 125 5.31 -15.21 -4.98
CA GLN A 125 5.00 -16.02 -6.17
C GLN A 125 5.90 -15.66 -7.36
N THR A 126 6.60 -14.52 -7.31
CA THR A 126 7.57 -14.11 -8.33
C THR A 126 8.78 -15.08 -8.31
N PRO A 127 9.17 -15.68 -9.44
CA PRO A 127 10.42 -16.42 -9.54
C PRO A 127 11.64 -15.56 -9.19
N VAL A 128 12.64 -16.17 -8.57
CA VAL A 128 13.83 -15.52 -8.03
C VAL A 128 15.06 -15.94 -8.83
N ASP A 129 15.85 -14.95 -9.25
CA ASP A 129 17.10 -15.15 -9.98
C ASP A 129 18.31 -15.30 -9.02
N GLU A 130 18.28 -14.61 -7.87
CA GLU A 130 19.34 -14.66 -6.87
C GLU A 130 18.76 -14.73 -5.44
N TRP A 131 19.20 -15.71 -4.66
CA TRP A 131 18.95 -15.81 -3.23
C TRP A 131 20.16 -15.34 -2.43
N ILE A 132 19.91 -14.51 -1.42
CA ILE A 132 20.92 -14.08 -0.44
C ILE A 132 20.43 -14.52 0.93
N LEU A 133 21.14 -15.45 1.56
CA LEU A 133 20.86 -15.96 2.90
C LEU A 133 21.88 -15.36 3.87
N ASN A 134 21.44 -14.47 4.76
CA ASN A 134 22.31 -13.93 5.81
C ASN A 134 22.28 -14.86 7.03
N ASP A 135 22.02 -14.33 8.23
CA ASP A 135 21.84 -15.12 9.46
C ASP A 135 20.47 -15.82 9.47
N THR A 136 20.22 -16.62 8.44
CA THR A 136 18.93 -17.28 8.21
C THR A 136 18.88 -18.60 8.97
N GLU A 137 17.85 -18.77 9.80
CA GLU A 137 17.59 -20.06 10.44
C GLU A 137 17.07 -21.07 9.39
N PRO A 138 17.71 -22.26 9.28
CA PRO A 138 17.27 -23.28 8.33
C PRO A 138 15.90 -23.82 8.73
N SER A 139 15.01 -23.97 7.76
CA SER A 139 13.69 -24.58 7.96
C SER A 139 13.19 -25.25 6.68
N GLU A 140 12.29 -26.22 6.82
CA GLU A 140 11.68 -26.86 5.66
C GLU A 140 10.95 -25.85 4.77
N ILE A 141 10.24 -24.89 5.38
CA ILE A 141 9.50 -23.83 4.67
C ILE A 141 10.45 -22.96 3.84
N LEU A 142 11.64 -22.62 4.38
CA LEU A 142 12.65 -21.87 3.62
C LEU A 142 13.05 -22.62 2.35
N PHE A 143 13.50 -23.87 2.48
CA PHE A 143 14.02 -24.64 1.34
C PHE A 143 12.94 -25.03 0.34
N GLN A 144 11.72 -25.36 0.79
CA GLN A 144 10.58 -25.60 -0.10
C GLN A 144 10.29 -24.37 -0.97
N ASN A 145 10.36 -23.17 -0.40
CA ASN A 145 10.11 -21.95 -1.16
C ASN A 145 11.29 -21.53 -2.05
N ILE A 146 12.53 -21.74 -1.62
CA ILE A 146 13.72 -21.60 -2.48
C ILE A 146 13.55 -22.49 -3.71
N LYS A 147 13.24 -23.78 -3.54
CA LYS A 147 13.00 -24.70 -4.65
C LYS A 147 11.84 -24.26 -5.55
N ARG A 148 10.71 -23.89 -4.96
CA ARG A 148 9.48 -23.49 -5.68
C ARG A 148 9.68 -22.27 -6.58
N LEU A 149 10.52 -21.33 -6.15
CA LEU A 149 10.70 -20.03 -6.79
C LEU A 149 11.99 -19.95 -7.61
N SER A 150 12.87 -20.95 -7.53
CA SER A 150 14.09 -21.02 -8.34
C SER A 150 13.82 -21.65 -9.71
N GLN A 151 14.59 -21.20 -10.70
CA GLN A 151 14.57 -21.68 -12.08
C GLN A 151 15.98 -22.14 -12.49
N SER A 152 16.11 -22.78 -13.65
CA SER A 152 17.44 -23.05 -14.19
C SER A 152 18.22 -21.72 -14.35
N GLY A 153 19.43 -21.70 -13.80
CA GLY A 153 20.28 -20.51 -13.72
C GLY A 153 20.04 -19.64 -12.49
N THR A 154 19.18 -20.02 -11.54
CA THR A 154 19.08 -19.32 -10.26
C THR A 154 20.33 -19.54 -9.41
N TYR A 155 20.76 -18.48 -8.72
CA TYR A 155 21.91 -18.49 -7.84
C TYR A 155 21.53 -18.35 -6.39
N VAL A 156 22.39 -18.84 -5.51
CA VAL A 156 22.29 -18.66 -4.06
C VAL A 156 23.64 -18.30 -3.49
N SER A 157 23.65 -17.39 -2.54
CA SER A 157 24.77 -17.12 -1.67
C SER A 157 24.32 -17.13 -0.20
N SER A 158 25.16 -17.66 0.67
CA SER A 158 24.94 -17.71 2.11
C SER A 158 26.23 -17.36 2.84
N ILE A 159 26.18 -16.37 3.71
CA ILE A 159 27.31 -16.07 4.62
C ILE A 159 27.37 -17.05 5.80
N VAL A 160 26.34 -17.88 5.95
CA VAL A 160 26.24 -18.94 6.94
C VAL A 160 26.44 -20.29 6.24
N ALA A 161 27.55 -20.95 6.54
CA ALA A 161 27.92 -22.24 5.93
C ALA A 161 27.66 -23.44 6.87
N THR A 162 26.57 -23.45 7.64
CA THR A 162 26.22 -24.61 8.48
C THR A 162 25.81 -25.81 7.64
N ASP A 163 25.99 -27.03 8.18
CA ASP A 163 25.60 -28.27 7.50
C ASP A 163 24.12 -28.29 7.12
N ALA A 164 23.26 -27.73 7.97
CA ALA A 164 21.82 -27.63 7.70
C ALA A 164 21.50 -26.78 6.47
N ILE A 165 22.16 -25.61 6.32
CA ILE A 165 22.00 -24.76 5.13
C ILE A 165 22.54 -25.48 3.89
N GLN A 166 23.74 -26.05 3.98
CA GLN A 166 24.35 -26.74 2.84
C GLN A 166 23.53 -27.94 2.37
N ASN A 167 23.03 -28.77 3.29
CA ASN A 167 22.22 -29.94 2.98
C ASN A 167 20.87 -29.54 2.39
N GLY A 168 20.18 -28.56 3.00
CA GLY A 168 18.92 -28.05 2.45
C GLY A 168 19.08 -27.52 1.02
N LEU A 169 20.15 -26.76 0.74
CA LEU A 169 20.42 -26.28 -0.63
C LEU A 169 20.68 -27.42 -1.62
N ARG A 170 21.46 -28.46 -1.24
CA ARG A 170 21.66 -29.64 -2.08
C ARG A 170 20.36 -30.38 -2.37
N GLU A 171 19.50 -30.55 -1.36
CA GLU A 171 18.17 -31.20 -1.50
C GLU A 171 17.20 -30.40 -2.38
N THR A 172 17.35 -29.07 -2.44
CA THR A 172 16.62 -28.23 -3.40
C THR A 172 17.13 -28.34 -4.83
N GLY A 173 18.30 -28.96 -5.05
CA GLY A 173 18.90 -29.22 -6.36
C GLY A 173 20.07 -28.32 -6.73
N PHE A 174 20.51 -27.43 -5.83
CA PHE A 174 21.67 -26.56 -6.09
C PHE A 174 22.98 -27.35 -6.06
N THR A 175 23.84 -27.06 -7.03
CA THR A 175 25.25 -27.44 -6.95
C THR A 175 25.98 -26.35 -6.18
N ILE A 176 26.47 -26.67 -4.98
CA ILE A 176 27.06 -25.69 -4.06
C ILE A 176 28.58 -25.84 -3.90
N HIS A 177 29.24 -24.72 -3.64
CA HIS A 177 30.65 -24.63 -3.24
C HIS A 177 30.76 -23.69 -2.04
N THR A 178 31.46 -24.15 -0.99
CA THR A 178 31.81 -23.33 0.17
C THR A 178 33.28 -22.92 0.11
N ASP A 179 33.56 -21.63 0.24
CA ASP A 179 34.90 -21.07 0.43
C ASP A 179 34.89 -20.05 1.57
N LYS A 180 35.90 -20.10 2.45
CA LYS A 180 36.08 -19.19 3.61
C LYS A 180 34.80 -18.91 4.41
N GLY A 181 33.96 -19.94 4.62
CA GLY A 181 32.71 -19.82 5.39
C GLY A 181 31.53 -19.23 4.63
N THR A 182 31.68 -18.89 3.35
CA THR A 182 30.58 -18.50 2.46
C THR A 182 30.21 -19.66 1.55
N THR A 183 28.93 -20.03 1.52
CA THR A 183 28.40 -21.02 0.57
C THR A 183 27.79 -20.31 -0.61
N THR A 184 28.16 -20.71 -1.82
CA THR A 184 27.54 -20.26 -3.08
C THR A 184 26.99 -21.46 -3.84
N GLY A 185 26.03 -21.25 -4.72
CA GLY A 185 25.53 -22.32 -5.57
C GLY A 185 24.73 -21.85 -6.76
N ILE A 186 24.54 -22.76 -7.71
CA ILE A 186 23.73 -22.56 -8.91
C ILE A 186 22.78 -23.74 -9.11
N LEU A 187 21.54 -23.45 -9.49
CA LEU A 187 20.58 -24.44 -9.92
C LEU A 187 20.71 -24.67 -11.43
N THR A 188 21.39 -25.74 -11.84
CA THR A 188 21.61 -26.04 -13.27
C THR A 188 20.39 -26.69 -13.92
N GLN A 189 19.66 -27.51 -13.18
CA GLN A 189 18.47 -28.23 -13.64
C GLN A 189 17.23 -27.74 -12.88
N GLY A 190 16.30 -27.12 -13.61
CA GLY A 190 15.06 -26.57 -13.07
C GLY A 190 14.11 -26.16 -14.19
N PRO A 191 12.89 -25.70 -13.86
CA PRO A 191 11.98 -25.17 -14.86
C PRO A 191 12.66 -24.01 -15.62
N THR A 192 12.52 -24.01 -16.94
CA THR A 192 13.00 -22.91 -17.77
C THR A 192 12.16 -21.67 -17.54
N PRO A 193 12.76 -20.45 -17.55
CA PRO A 193 12.01 -19.22 -17.41
C PRO A 193 10.96 -19.10 -18.51
N PHE A 194 9.68 -19.20 -18.17
CA PHE A 194 8.60 -18.87 -19.10
C PHE A 194 8.33 -17.37 -19.01
N MET A 195 8.72 -16.62 -20.04
CA MET A 195 8.43 -15.19 -20.14
C MET A 195 7.30 -14.97 -21.14
N LEU A 196 6.09 -14.76 -20.64
CA LEU A 196 5.05 -14.11 -21.43
C LEU A 196 5.40 -12.63 -21.52
N LYS A 197 5.79 -12.18 -22.71
CA LYS A 197 5.96 -10.76 -22.99
C LYS A 197 4.57 -10.15 -23.16
N LYS A 198 3.94 -9.73 -22.07
CA LYS A 198 2.72 -8.91 -22.15
C LYS A 198 3.12 -7.54 -22.71
N SER A 199 2.43 -7.04 -23.74
CA SER A 199 2.58 -5.66 -24.19
C SER A 199 2.16 -4.73 -23.05
N ARG A 200 3.00 -3.72 -22.76
CA ARG A 200 2.65 -2.67 -21.81
C ARG A 200 1.66 -1.73 -22.51
N PRO A 201 0.51 -1.39 -21.91
CA PRO A 201 -0.41 -0.45 -22.53
C PRO A 201 0.21 0.95 -22.55
N GLU A 202 0.08 1.63 -23.68
CA GLU A 202 0.51 3.02 -23.84
C GLU A 202 -0.65 3.97 -23.52
N LYS A 203 -1.87 3.62 -23.95
CA LYS A 203 -3.06 4.46 -23.80
C LYS A 203 -4.12 3.81 -22.91
N VAL A 204 -4.46 4.48 -21.81
CA VAL A 204 -5.32 3.93 -20.74
C VAL A 204 -6.52 4.83 -20.48
N ALA A 205 -7.72 4.23 -20.47
CA ALA A 205 -8.94 4.89 -20.03
C ALA A 205 -9.22 4.58 -18.55
N VAL A 206 -9.47 5.62 -17.75
CA VAL A 206 -9.90 5.50 -16.34
C VAL A 206 -11.30 6.08 -16.21
N ILE A 207 -12.26 5.26 -15.79
CA ILE A 207 -13.67 5.69 -15.66
C ILE A 207 -14.01 5.94 -14.20
N GLY A 208 -14.10 7.22 -13.82
CA GLY A 208 -14.46 7.71 -12.48
C GLY A 208 -13.45 8.70 -11.91
N GLY A 209 -13.88 9.93 -11.63
CA GLY A 209 -13.06 11.03 -11.12
C GLY A 209 -13.03 11.17 -9.59
N GLY A 210 -13.24 10.07 -8.86
CA GLY A 210 -13.01 9.98 -7.43
C GLY A 210 -11.54 9.70 -7.09
N ILE A 211 -11.22 9.61 -5.80
CA ILE A 211 -9.84 9.38 -5.33
C ILE A 211 -9.22 8.07 -5.88
N ALA A 212 -10.05 7.06 -6.16
CA ALA A 212 -9.60 5.82 -6.81
C ALA A 212 -9.07 6.06 -8.22
N GLY A 213 -9.87 6.68 -9.09
CA GLY A 213 -9.45 6.99 -10.45
C GLY A 213 -8.31 8.00 -10.51
N ALA A 214 -8.31 9.00 -9.62
CA ALA A 214 -7.22 9.96 -9.51
C ALA A 214 -5.90 9.28 -9.07
N SER A 215 -5.94 8.37 -8.09
CA SER A 215 -4.76 7.60 -7.67
C SER A 215 -4.23 6.73 -8.82
N ILE A 216 -5.13 6.09 -9.58
CA ILE A 216 -4.76 5.31 -10.77
C ILE A 216 -4.09 6.18 -11.82
N ALA A 217 -4.68 7.33 -12.16
CA ALA A 217 -4.11 8.29 -13.11
C ALA A 217 -2.73 8.79 -12.67
N TYR A 218 -2.59 9.16 -11.38
CA TYR A 218 -1.31 9.57 -10.82
C TYR A 218 -0.25 8.47 -10.94
N THR A 219 -0.56 7.25 -10.49
CA THR A 219 0.39 6.12 -10.58
C THR A 219 0.75 5.79 -12.03
N LEU A 220 -0.20 5.79 -12.97
CA LEU A 220 0.08 5.57 -14.41
C LEU A 220 0.98 6.64 -14.99
N SER A 221 0.84 7.91 -14.57
CA SER A 221 1.65 9.00 -15.12
C SER A 221 3.13 8.82 -14.79
N THR A 222 3.45 8.23 -13.63
CA THR A 222 4.83 7.85 -13.27
C THR A 222 5.39 6.70 -14.11
N ARG A 223 4.56 6.05 -14.94
CA ARG A 223 4.94 4.97 -15.84
C ARG A 223 4.92 5.37 -17.32
N GLY A 224 4.64 6.64 -17.63
CA GLY A 224 4.68 7.17 -18.99
C GLY A 224 3.48 6.81 -19.88
N CYS A 225 2.34 6.40 -19.30
CA CYS A 225 1.14 6.14 -20.08
C CYS A 225 0.40 7.43 -20.46
N ASP A 226 -0.24 7.44 -21.63
CA ASP A 226 -1.27 8.42 -22.02
C ASP A 226 -2.60 8.04 -21.34
N ILE A 227 -3.15 8.96 -20.54
CA ILE A 227 -4.25 8.67 -19.64
C ILE A 227 -5.42 9.60 -19.93
N THR A 228 -6.57 9.01 -20.22
CA THR A 228 -7.85 9.73 -20.27
C THR A 228 -8.71 9.34 -19.06
N LEU A 229 -9.01 10.31 -18.21
CA LEU A 229 -9.89 10.14 -17.05
C LEU A 229 -11.28 10.69 -17.37
N PHE A 230 -12.27 9.81 -17.42
CA PHE A 230 -13.67 10.15 -17.65
C PHE A 230 -14.42 10.36 -16.33
N GLU A 231 -15.12 11.48 -16.19
CA GLU A 231 -15.92 11.81 -15.00
C GLU A 231 -17.26 12.45 -15.40
N LYS A 232 -18.36 11.95 -14.87
CA LYS A 232 -19.71 12.32 -15.34
C LYS A 232 -20.30 13.58 -14.70
N ASN A 233 -19.96 13.86 -13.44
CA ASN A 233 -20.59 14.94 -12.66
C ASN A 233 -19.58 16.04 -12.31
N GLY A 234 -18.42 15.64 -11.77
CA GLY A 234 -17.39 16.54 -11.28
C GLY A 234 -16.33 15.76 -10.50
N LEU A 235 -15.07 16.16 -10.62
CA LEU A 235 -14.00 15.54 -9.83
C LEU A 235 -14.32 15.59 -8.34
N ALA A 236 -14.07 14.48 -7.65
CA ALA A 236 -14.39 14.28 -6.24
C ALA A 236 -15.85 14.54 -5.85
N SER A 237 -16.80 14.62 -6.79
CA SER A 237 -18.23 14.90 -6.47
C SER A 237 -18.92 13.78 -5.68
N GLY A 238 -18.43 12.54 -5.79
CA GLY A 238 -18.90 11.35 -5.04
C GLY A 238 -18.31 11.24 -3.62
N GLY A 239 -18.04 10.01 -3.15
CA GLY A 239 -17.54 9.77 -1.78
C GLY A 239 -16.20 10.45 -1.40
N SER A 240 -15.46 10.99 -2.37
CA SER A 240 -14.15 11.64 -2.18
C SER A 240 -14.22 13.14 -1.90
N GLY A 241 -15.41 13.74 -1.85
CA GLY A 241 -15.59 15.19 -1.85
C GLY A 241 -15.53 15.90 -0.51
N ASN A 242 -15.18 15.21 0.59
CA ASN A 242 -15.08 15.85 1.89
C ASN A 242 -13.87 16.80 1.94
N ASP A 243 -14.02 17.94 2.62
CA ASP A 243 -12.92 18.89 2.76
C ASP A 243 -11.82 18.40 3.70
N ARG A 244 -12.15 17.48 4.61
CA ARG A 244 -11.21 16.76 5.48
C ARG A 244 -11.63 15.31 5.64
N GLY A 245 -10.68 14.43 5.87
CA GLY A 245 -10.88 13.02 6.18
C GLY A 245 -9.69 12.48 6.96
N LEU A 246 -9.94 11.59 7.91
CA LEU A 246 -8.89 11.00 8.73
C LEU A 246 -8.12 9.94 7.92
N CYS A 247 -6.81 9.99 8.02
CA CYS A 247 -5.88 9.02 7.44
C CYS A 247 -5.59 7.92 8.45
N ASN A 248 -6.56 7.02 8.67
CA ASN A 248 -6.44 5.91 9.62
C ASN A 248 -6.56 4.55 8.93
N PRO A 249 -5.72 3.55 9.29
CA PRO A 249 -5.90 2.18 8.82
C PRO A 249 -7.20 1.59 9.39
N ARG A 250 -7.75 0.59 8.70
CA ARG A 250 -8.85 -0.20 9.25
C ARG A 250 -8.29 -1.21 10.25
N LEU A 251 -8.58 -1.02 11.53
CA LEU A 251 -8.01 -1.83 12.61
C LEU A 251 -8.87 -3.06 12.97
N SER A 252 -8.22 -4.19 13.20
CA SER A 252 -8.82 -5.44 13.71
C SER A 252 -7.96 -6.06 14.82
N ALA A 253 -8.56 -6.91 15.65
CA ALA A 253 -7.83 -7.62 16.71
C ALA A 253 -6.81 -8.61 16.15
N GLY A 254 -7.22 -9.41 15.16
CA GLY A 254 -6.37 -10.40 14.51
C GLY A 254 -5.56 -9.81 13.36
N LYS A 255 -4.52 -10.54 12.97
CA LYS A 255 -3.77 -10.29 11.74
C LYS A 255 -4.24 -11.24 10.64
N GLY A 256 -4.37 -10.71 9.43
CA GLY A 256 -4.79 -11.45 8.24
C GLY A 256 -4.66 -10.57 7.00
N PRO A 257 -5.22 -10.98 5.84
CA PRO A 257 -5.07 -10.25 4.59
C PRO A 257 -5.54 -8.79 4.64
N GLU A 258 -6.54 -8.48 5.46
CA GLU A 258 -6.98 -7.09 5.67
C GLU A 258 -5.89 -6.25 6.37
N ALA A 259 -5.27 -6.78 7.42
CA ALA A 259 -4.18 -6.11 8.14
C ALA A 259 -2.94 -5.93 7.27
N ASP A 260 -2.62 -6.95 6.46
CA ASP A 260 -1.50 -6.97 5.52
C ASP A 260 -1.70 -6.02 4.34
N PHE A 261 -2.94 -5.67 4.05
CA PHE A 261 -3.28 -4.65 3.08
C PHE A 261 -3.21 -3.24 3.70
N TYR A 262 -3.87 -3.02 4.84
CA TYR A 262 -4.00 -1.68 5.41
C TYR A 262 -2.74 -1.14 6.09
N SER A 263 -1.84 -2.01 6.57
CA SER A 263 -0.56 -1.56 7.16
C SER A 263 0.33 -0.86 6.12
N PRO A 264 0.70 -1.49 4.99
CA PRO A 264 1.45 -0.79 3.96
C PRO A 264 0.63 0.31 3.26
N ALA A 265 -0.70 0.20 3.17
CA ALA A 265 -1.55 1.27 2.65
C ALA A 265 -1.41 2.57 3.45
N PHE A 266 -1.37 2.45 4.78
CA PHE A 266 -1.19 3.57 5.69
C PHE A 266 0.16 4.25 5.50
N ASN A 267 1.26 3.49 5.49
CA ASN A 267 2.61 4.01 5.27
C ASN A 267 2.74 4.67 3.88
N LEU A 268 2.21 4.02 2.82
CA LEU A 268 2.25 4.56 1.46
C LEU A 268 1.47 5.88 1.34
N ALA A 269 0.25 5.94 1.86
CA ALA A 269 -0.57 7.14 1.82
C ALA A 269 0.07 8.28 2.62
N HIS A 270 0.61 8.00 3.81
CA HIS A 270 1.33 9.01 4.60
C HIS A 270 2.49 9.62 3.81
N ARG A 271 3.33 8.77 3.20
CA ARG A 271 4.46 9.21 2.39
C ARG A 271 4.02 10.01 1.16
N LEU A 272 3.04 9.52 0.42
CA LEU A 272 2.54 10.22 -0.77
C LEU A 272 1.94 11.58 -0.41
N PHE A 273 1.12 11.67 0.65
CA PHE A 273 0.54 12.95 1.04
C PHE A 273 1.59 13.92 1.58
N ALA A 274 2.60 13.44 2.33
CA ALA A 274 3.73 14.27 2.73
C ALA A 274 4.49 14.82 1.51
N GLU A 275 4.71 14.01 0.48
CA GLU A 275 5.35 14.41 -0.78
C GLU A 275 4.51 15.45 -1.53
N LEU A 276 3.23 15.17 -1.78
CA LEU A 276 2.33 16.10 -2.49
C LEU A 276 2.18 17.43 -1.76
N SER A 277 2.26 17.42 -0.42
CA SER A 277 2.16 18.62 0.41
C SER A 277 3.37 19.55 0.32
N GLN A 278 4.46 19.12 -0.32
CA GLN A 278 5.62 19.99 -0.57
C GLN A 278 5.33 21.03 -1.66
N THR A 279 4.41 20.73 -2.59
CA THR A 279 4.08 21.61 -3.71
C THR A 279 2.67 22.16 -3.65
N ASP A 280 1.74 21.45 -3.01
CA ASP A 280 0.33 21.79 -3.02
C ASP A 280 -0.27 21.67 -1.62
N ASP A 281 -1.06 22.65 -1.18
CA ASP A 281 -1.88 22.48 0.03
C ASP A 281 -3.02 21.49 -0.26
N ILE A 282 -2.83 20.24 0.14
CA ILE A 282 -3.86 19.19 0.12
C ILE A 282 -4.52 18.97 1.48
N GLY A 283 -4.29 19.86 2.46
CA GLY A 283 -4.82 19.75 3.82
C GLY A 283 -4.25 18.57 4.62
N PHE A 284 -3.07 18.07 4.25
CA PHE A 284 -2.43 16.97 4.98
C PHE A 284 -1.78 17.46 6.27
N LYS A 285 -2.10 16.79 7.39
CA LYS A 285 -1.48 17.05 8.69
C LYS A 285 -1.34 15.74 9.47
N ALA A 286 -0.10 15.30 9.68
CA ALA A 286 0.26 14.18 10.54
C ALA A 286 0.19 14.59 12.02
N CYS A 287 -1.03 14.69 12.56
CA CYS A 287 -1.32 15.12 13.93
C CYS A 287 -1.59 13.96 14.91
N GLY A 288 -1.36 12.72 14.47
CA GLY A 288 -1.72 11.52 15.20
C GLY A 288 -3.23 11.28 15.25
N SER A 289 -3.61 10.17 15.87
CA SER A 289 -5.01 9.85 16.18
C SER A 289 -5.12 9.01 17.45
N LEU A 290 -6.08 9.37 18.31
CA LEU A 290 -6.47 8.61 19.48
C LEU A 290 -7.71 7.78 19.21
N HIS A 291 -7.54 6.46 19.17
CA HIS A 291 -8.63 5.50 19.12
C HIS A 291 -9.05 5.14 20.56
N MET A 292 -10.11 5.78 21.04
CA MET A 292 -10.54 5.73 22.44
C MET A 292 -11.09 4.34 22.81
N ILE A 293 -10.70 3.84 23.99
CA ILE A 293 -11.12 2.55 24.54
C ILE A 293 -12.13 2.81 25.66
N PHE A 294 -13.41 2.55 25.39
CA PHE A 294 -14.49 2.80 26.35
C PHE A 294 -15.48 1.65 26.48
N ASP A 295 -15.22 0.53 25.80
CA ASP A 295 -15.97 -0.71 25.90
C ASP A 295 -15.05 -1.91 25.66
N ASP A 296 -15.48 -3.09 26.11
CA ASP A 296 -14.74 -4.35 26.02
C ASP A 296 -14.41 -4.76 24.56
N ASN A 297 -15.23 -4.35 23.59
CA ASN A 297 -15.00 -4.69 22.18
C ASN A 297 -13.84 -3.88 21.61
N LYS A 298 -13.74 -2.59 21.96
CA LYS A 298 -12.61 -1.73 21.59
C LYS A 298 -11.35 -2.15 22.32
N ASP A 299 -11.47 -2.51 23.59
CA ASP A 299 -10.35 -3.02 24.38
C ASP A 299 -9.73 -4.26 23.71
N LYS A 300 -10.54 -5.30 23.46
CA LYS A 300 -10.12 -6.51 22.73
C LYS A 300 -9.56 -6.20 21.35
N ARG A 301 -10.17 -5.27 20.61
CA ARG A 301 -9.74 -4.89 19.27
C ARG A 301 -8.35 -4.26 19.28
N TYR A 302 -8.12 -3.28 20.12
CA TYR A 302 -6.90 -2.48 20.07
C TYR A 302 -5.73 -3.14 20.80
N HIS A 303 -5.97 -3.85 21.91
CA HIS A 303 -4.95 -4.71 22.50
C HIS A 303 -4.60 -5.89 21.60
N GLY A 304 -5.61 -6.50 20.95
CA GLY A 304 -5.40 -7.52 19.93
C GLY A 304 -4.54 -7.00 18.77
N PHE A 305 -4.89 -5.82 18.23
CA PHE A 305 -4.09 -5.13 17.22
C PHE A 305 -2.64 -4.97 17.67
N LYS A 306 -2.40 -4.38 18.86
CA LYS A 306 -1.05 -4.09 19.35
C LYS A 306 -0.23 -5.37 19.51
N LYS A 307 -0.87 -6.45 19.97
CA LYS A 307 -0.24 -7.76 20.15
C LYS A 307 0.08 -8.45 18.81
N ASN A 308 -0.84 -8.39 17.84
CA ASN A 308 -0.81 -9.28 16.69
C ASN A 308 -0.28 -8.62 15.41
N TRP A 309 -0.32 -7.30 15.28
CA TRP A 309 0.04 -6.61 14.03
C TRP A 309 1.53 -6.31 13.87
N GLY A 310 2.33 -6.40 14.95
CA GLY A 310 3.77 -6.20 14.88
C GLY A 310 4.19 -4.76 14.60
N TRP A 311 3.40 -3.77 15.05
CA TRP A 311 3.76 -2.36 14.92
C TRP A 311 4.65 -1.91 16.09
N HIS A 312 5.78 -1.27 15.78
CA HIS A 312 6.68 -0.69 16.77
C HIS A 312 5.98 0.40 17.59
N ASP A 313 6.43 0.61 18.83
CA ASP A 313 5.88 1.60 19.77
C ASP A 313 6.07 3.06 19.29
N ASP A 314 6.92 3.28 18.29
CA ASP A 314 7.10 4.59 17.63
C ASP A 314 5.86 4.97 16.82
N HIS A 315 5.07 3.98 16.40
CA HIS A 315 3.93 4.17 15.50
C HIS A 315 2.60 3.87 16.17
N ALA A 316 2.56 2.95 17.14
CA ALA A 316 1.33 2.60 17.84
C ALA A 316 1.55 2.21 19.31
N ARG A 317 0.83 2.85 20.24
CA ARG A 317 0.89 2.55 21.68
C ARG A 317 -0.50 2.51 22.30
N ILE A 318 -0.74 1.57 23.21
CA ILE A 318 -1.84 1.70 24.16
C ILE A 318 -1.36 2.66 25.26
N ILE A 319 -2.10 3.73 25.49
CA ILE A 319 -1.75 4.77 26.46
C ILE A 319 -2.89 4.96 27.45
N SER A 320 -2.53 5.41 28.66
CA SER A 320 -3.48 5.70 29.74
C SER A 320 -4.38 6.89 29.41
N ALA A 321 -5.42 7.11 30.22
CA ALA A 321 -6.29 8.29 30.08
C ALA A 321 -5.52 9.62 30.34
N ALA A 322 -4.57 9.60 31.28
CA ALA A 322 -3.71 10.75 31.55
C ALA A 322 -2.84 11.09 30.32
N GLU A 323 -2.12 10.10 29.79
CA GLU A 323 -1.34 10.27 28.55
C GLU A 323 -2.22 10.63 27.35
N SER A 324 -3.46 10.12 27.28
CA SER A 324 -4.41 10.49 26.23
C SER A 324 -4.77 11.98 26.32
N SER A 325 -4.94 12.50 27.55
CA SER A 325 -5.21 13.93 27.76
C SER A 325 -4.01 14.79 27.36
N ASP A 326 -2.80 14.38 27.77
CA ASP A 326 -1.56 15.08 27.45
C ASP A 326 -1.31 15.11 25.93
N THR A 327 -1.52 13.97 25.26
CA THR A 327 -1.36 13.84 23.80
C THR A 327 -2.43 14.64 23.05
N ALA A 328 -3.66 14.67 23.55
CA ALA A 328 -4.75 15.39 22.92
C ALA A 328 -4.70 16.90 23.15
N GLY A 329 -4.02 17.37 24.20
CA GLY A 329 -4.08 18.77 24.65
C GLY A 329 -5.43 19.15 25.29
N VAL A 330 -6.33 18.20 25.50
CA VAL A 330 -7.65 18.38 26.11
C VAL A 330 -7.96 17.19 27.02
N LYS A 331 -8.87 17.36 27.99
CA LYS A 331 -9.22 16.28 28.92
C LYS A 331 -9.89 15.11 28.21
N ILE A 332 -9.25 13.94 28.27
CA ILE A 332 -9.74 12.66 27.80
C ILE A 332 -9.83 11.69 28.99
N LEU A 333 -10.99 11.09 29.20
CA LEU A 333 -11.25 10.27 30.40
C LEU A 333 -10.93 8.78 30.19
N GLN A 334 -10.63 8.39 28.96
CA GLN A 334 -10.50 7.00 28.54
C GLN A 334 -9.07 6.70 28.08
N PRO A 335 -8.56 5.48 28.31
CA PRO A 335 -7.35 5.02 27.64
C PRO A 335 -7.59 4.97 26.13
N SER A 336 -6.49 4.99 25.35
CA SER A 336 -6.58 5.02 23.90
C SER A 336 -5.48 4.18 23.25
N LEU A 337 -5.73 3.68 22.05
CA LEU A 337 -4.67 3.36 21.11
C LEU A 337 -4.26 4.65 20.39
N TYR A 338 -3.03 5.09 20.60
CA TYR A 338 -2.44 6.23 19.91
C TYR A 338 -1.67 5.77 18.68
N LEU A 339 -2.02 6.32 17.51
CA LEU A 339 -1.30 6.15 16.26
C LEU A 339 -0.55 7.45 15.93
N ALA A 340 0.77 7.45 16.07
CA ALA A 340 1.56 8.69 16.00
C ALA A 340 1.63 9.29 14.59
N GLY A 341 1.80 8.45 13.56
CA GLY A 341 1.86 8.88 12.16
C GLY A 341 0.49 9.12 11.52
N ALA A 342 -0.61 8.92 12.27
CA ALA A 342 -1.95 9.16 11.73
C ALA A 342 -2.22 10.66 11.56
N GLY A 343 -3.33 11.00 10.91
CA GLY A 343 -3.61 12.40 10.66
C GLY A 343 -4.86 12.63 9.85
N MET A 344 -4.87 13.72 9.10
CA MET A 344 -5.95 14.09 8.20
C MET A 344 -5.41 14.58 6.87
N VAL A 345 -6.25 14.51 5.84
CA VAL A 345 -6.03 15.08 4.51
C VAL A 345 -7.37 15.59 3.97
N SER A 346 -7.36 16.51 3.01
CA SER A 346 -8.54 16.79 2.19
C SER A 346 -8.62 15.77 1.05
N PRO A 347 -9.48 14.74 1.10
CA PRO A 347 -9.61 13.79 -0.01
C PRO A 347 -10.00 14.49 -1.31
N LYS A 348 -10.76 15.59 -1.22
CA LYS A 348 -11.09 16.43 -2.36
C LYS A 348 -9.84 17.01 -3.00
N LYS A 349 -9.04 17.80 -2.26
CA LYS A 349 -7.83 18.45 -2.80
C LYS A 349 -6.81 17.42 -3.30
N ALA A 350 -6.61 16.32 -2.57
CA ALA A 350 -5.74 15.22 -3.01
C ALA A 350 -6.23 14.59 -4.33
N THR A 351 -7.54 14.39 -4.49
CA THR A 351 -8.13 13.89 -5.75
C THR A 351 -7.83 14.85 -6.91
N PHE A 352 -8.05 16.15 -6.74
CA PHE A 352 -7.73 17.15 -7.77
C PHE A 352 -6.26 17.13 -8.16
N ARG A 353 -5.36 17.12 -7.16
CA ARG A 353 -3.91 17.11 -7.39
C ARG A 353 -3.44 15.88 -8.15
N MET A 354 -3.97 14.71 -7.83
CA MET A 354 -3.62 13.45 -8.50
C MET A 354 -4.26 13.36 -9.90
N ALA A 355 -5.50 13.83 -10.08
CA ALA A 355 -6.19 13.81 -11.37
C ALA A 355 -5.55 14.73 -12.43
N ALA A 356 -4.80 15.76 -12.00
CA ALA A 356 -4.06 16.65 -12.89
C ALA A 356 -3.00 15.94 -13.75
N SER A 357 -2.66 14.70 -13.43
CA SER A 357 -1.75 13.85 -14.21
C SER A 357 -2.39 13.21 -15.46
N ALA A 358 -3.66 13.48 -15.76
CA ALA A 358 -4.38 12.90 -16.89
C ALA A 358 -5.17 13.94 -17.71
N LYS A 359 -5.53 13.59 -18.94
CA LYS A 359 -6.54 14.30 -19.73
C LYS A 359 -7.92 14.04 -19.13
N ILE A 360 -8.55 15.07 -18.57
CA ILE A 360 -9.86 14.94 -17.93
C ILE A 360 -10.96 15.20 -18.96
N VAL A 361 -11.89 14.26 -19.09
CA VAL A 361 -13.05 14.34 -19.98
C VAL A 361 -14.32 14.28 -19.13
N MET A 362 -15.04 15.40 -19.08
CA MET A 362 -16.31 15.49 -18.36
C MET A 362 -17.43 14.82 -19.18
N ARG A 363 -17.66 13.53 -18.92
CA ARG A 363 -18.60 12.70 -19.66
C ARG A 363 -19.05 11.48 -18.86
N ASP A 364 -20.31 11.09 -19.05
CA ASP A 364 -20.80 9.78 -18.64
C ASP A 364 -20.48 8.72 -19.70
N VAL A 365 -19.56 7.82 -19.40
CA VAL A 365 -19.29 6.65 -20.25
C VAL A 365 -20.38 5.61 -20.01
N SER A 366 -21.32 5.52 -20.96
CA SER A 366 -22.46 4.60 -20.88
C SER A 366 -22.14 3.18 -21.38
N ARG A 367 -21.14 3.05 -22.25
CA ARG A 367 -20.73 1.77 -22.85
C ARG A 367 -19.21 1.70 -23.03
N ILE A 368 -18.69 0.49 -22.88
CA ILE A 368 -17.32 0.09 -23.27
C ILE A 368 -17.45 -1.10 -24.21
N GLU A 369 -16.69 -1.10 -25.30
CA GLU A 369 -16.73 -2.16 -26.31
C GLU A 369 -15.33 -2.77 -26.47
N GLU A 370 -15.25 -4.08 -26.55
CA GLU A 370 -14.02 -4.81 -26.88
C GLU A 370 -13.91 -4.93 -28.40
N ASP A 371 -12.79 -4.49 -28.97
CA ASP A 371 -12.48 -4.58 -30.39
C ASP A 371 -11.09 -5.22 -30.59
N GLY A 372 -11.08 -6.54 -30.74
CA GLY A 372 -9.84 -7.32 -30.82
C GLY A 372 -9.01 -7.22 -29.54
N SER A 373 -7.84 -6.57 -29.62
CA SER A 373 -6.96 -6.33 -28.47
C SER A 373 -7.14 -4.94 -27.82
N ALA A 374 -8.02 -4.10 -28.37
CA ALA A 374 -8.26 -2.73 -27.93
C ALA A 374 -9.66 -2.58 -27.33
N TRP A 375 -9.84 -1.50 -26.58
CA TRP A 375 -11.10 -1.07 -25.99
C TRP A 375 -11.57 0.22 -26.62
N ARG A 376 -12.84 0.28 -27.01
CA ARG A 376 -13.43 1.45 -27.66
C ARG A 376 -14.40 2.17 -26.73
N ILE A 377 -14.21 3.47 -26.59
CA ILE A 377 -15.09 4.39 -25.85
C ILE A 377 -15.41 5.58 -26.76
N ASP A 378 -16.68 5.74 -27.13
CA ASP A 378 -17.17 6.83 -28.00
C ASP A 378 -16.38 7.03 -29.30
N GLY A 379 -15.90 5.93 -29.89
CA GLY A 379 -15.13 5.98 -31.14
C GLY A 379 -13.63 6.17 -30.97
N GLU A 380 -13.13 6.28 -29.74
CA GLU A 380 -11.70 6.35 -29.41
C GLU A 380 -11.20 5.02 -28.85
N ASP A 381 -10.04 4.57 -29.33
CA ASP A 381 -9.43 3.29 -28.92
C ASP A 381 -8.44 3.49 -27.76
N PHE A 382 -8.38 2.50 -26.88
CA PHE A 382 -7.55 2.41 -25.68
C PHE A 382 -6.98 0.99 -25.55
N ASP A 383 -5.75 0.85 -25.05
CA ASP A 383 -5.14 -0.47 -24.82
C ASP A 383 -5.70 -1.14 -23.56
N CYS A 384 -6.20 -0.34 -22.62
CA CYS A 384 -6.62 -0.78 -21.30
C CYS A 384 -7.73 0.13 -20.74
N VAL A 385 -8.71 -0.47 -20.06
CA VAL A 385 -9.78 0.24 -19.34
C VAL A 385 -9.74 -0.12 -17.86
N ILE A 386 -9.83 0.91 -17.00
CA ILE A 386 -9.87 0.75 -15.54
C ILE A 386 -11.15 1.39 -15.00
N LEU A 387 -12.02 0.57 -14.42
CA LEU A 387 -13.27 0.98 -13.81
C LEU A 387 -13.05 1.45 -12.36
N ALA A 388 -13.23 2.74 -12.11
CA ALA A 388 -13.05 3.38 -10.80
C ALA A 388 -14.26 4.22 -10.34
N GLY A 389 -15.42 4.02 -10.98
CA GLY A 389 -16.65 4.81 -10.82
C GLY A 389 -17.49 4.47 -9.57
N SER A 390 -16.89 4.08 -8.44
CA SER A 390 -17.64 3.68 -7.24
C SER A 390 -18.67 2.58 -7.55
N PHE A 391 -19.91 2.66 -7.04
CA PHE A 391 -21.01 1.74 -7.37
C PHE A 391 -21.50 1.86 -8.82
N ASP A 392 -21.18 2.94 -9.54
CA ASP A 392 -21.59 3.15 -10.93
C ASP A 392 -20.96 2.13 -11.89
N VAL A 393 -19.88 1.48 -11.46
CA VAL A 393 -19.25 0.38 -12.22
C VAL A 393 -20.22 -0.78 -12.46
N LEU A 394 -21.29 -0.92 -11.67
CA LEU A 394 -22.30 -1.98 -11.85
C LEU A 394 -23.13 -1.82 -13.13
N LYS A 395 -23.10 -0.66 -13.81
CA LYS A 395 -23.82 -0.46 -15.07
C LYS A 395 -23.20 -1.22 -16.25
N PHE A 396 -21.92 -1.61 -16.14
CA PHE A 396 -21.23 -2.33 -17.20
C PHE A 396 -21.52 -3.84 -17.12
N PRO A 397 -21.73 -4.53 -18.26
CA PRO A 397 -22.04 -5.96 -18.27
C PRO A 397 -21.02 -6.85 -17.54
N TYR A 398 -19.74 -6.47 -17.58
CA TYR A 398 -18.65 -7.24 -16.99
C TYR A 398 -18.61 -7.20 -15.45
N THR A 399 -19.32 -6.27 -14.83
CA THR A 399 -19.23 -5.95 -13.39
C THR A 399 -20.60 -5.87 -12.71
N CYS A 400 -21.70 -6.02 -13.44
CA CYS A 400 -23.07 -5.89 -12.93
C CYS A 400 -23.45 -6.88 -11.82
N MET A 401 -22.77 -8.02 -11.74
CA MET A 401 -23.01 -9.06 -10.74
C MET A 401 -22.18 -8.91 -9.46
N LEU A 402 -21.30 -7.90 -9.38
CA LEU A 402 -20.50 -7.70 -8.17
C LEU A 402 -21.40 -7.26 -7.00
N PRO A 403 -21.24 -7.84 -5.79
CA PRO A 403 -22.11 -7.56 -4.64
C PRO A 403 -21.69 -6.25 -3.96
N ILE A 404 -21.90 -5.12 -4.64
CA ILE A 404 -21.52 -3.78 -4.22
C ILE A 404 -22.79 -3.00 -3.82
N GLU A 405 -22.76 -2.38 -2.66
CA GLU A 405 -23.85 -1.58 -2.10
C GLU A 405 -23.44 -0.13 -1.84
N LYS A 406 -24.46 0.74 -1.76
CA LYS A 406 -24.34 2.13 -1.33
C LYS A 406 -24.50 2.21 0.19
N VAL A 407 -23.65 2.97 0.84
CA VAL A 407 -23.80 3.31 2.26
C VAL A 407 -23.73 4.81 2.43
N ARG A 408 -24.84 5.44 2.80
CA ARG A 408 -24.86 6.89 3.07
C ARG A 408 -24.09 7.21 4.34
N GLY A 409 -23.39 8.33 4.35
CA GLY A 409 -22.90 8.96 5.56
C GLY A 409 -22.78 10.47 5.42
N GLN A 410 -23.03 11.15 6.54
CA GLN A 410 -22.92 12.60 6.68
C GLN A 410 -21.75 12.94 7.62
N VAL A 411 -20.94 13.89 7.17
CA VAL A 411 -19.90 14.57 7.94
C VAL A 411 -20.37 15.98 8.24
N THR A 412 -20.23 16.39 9.49
CA THR A 412 -20.66 17.70 9.99
C THR A 412 -19.45 18.61 10.10
N SER A 413 -19.54 19.80 9.52
CA SER A 413 -18.56 20.87 9.72
C SER A 413 -19.01 21.75 10.87
N ILE A 414 -18.09 22.03 11.79
CA ILE A 414 -18.36 22.84 12.97
C ILE A 414 -17.45 24.07 13.01
N ARG A 415 -17.94 25.15 13.63
CA ARG A 415 -17.09 26.20 14.18
C ARG A 415 -16.59 25.74 15.55
N THR A 416 -15.29 25.85 15.76
CA THR A 416 -14.63 25.40 16.98
C THR A 416 -14.67 26.47 18.08
N THR A 417 -14.59 26.03 19.33
CA THR A 417 -14.47 26.89 20.51
C THR A 417 -13.00 27.05 20.92
N PRO A 418 -12.65 28.03 21.79
CA PRO A 418 -11.30 28.12 22.35
C PRO A 418 -10.81 26.84 23.02
N VAL A 419 -11.71 26.09 23.67
CA VAL A 419 -11.40 24.79 24.28
C VAL A 419 -11.12 23.75 23.19
N TYR A 420 -11.98 23.63 22.17
CA TYR A 420 -11.76 22.69 21.07
C TYR A 420 -10.45 22.98 20.32
N ASN A 421 -10.07 24.24 20.16
CA ASN A 421 -8.82 24.63 19.48
C ASN A 421 -7.55 24.14 20.19
N GLN A 422 -7.64 23.67 21.43
CA GLN A 422 -6.53 23.04 22.13
C GLN A 422 -6.29 21.59 21.66
N LEU A 423 -7.25 20.96 20.98
CA LEU A 423 -7.14 19.60 20.47
C LEU A 423 -5.99 19.47 19.45
N GLN A 424 -4.94 18.74 19.83
CA GLN A 424 -3.72 18.55 19.02
C GLN A 424 -3.75 17.29 18.15
N THR A 425 -4.63 16.33 18.46
CA THR A 425 -4.73 15.04 17.76
C THR A 425 -6.16 14.70 17.38
N ASN A 426 -6.35 13.93 16.31
CA ASN A 426 -7.70 13.49 15.94
C ASN A 426 -8.24 12.48 16.95
N LEU A 427 -9.57 12.44 17.13
CA LEU A 427 -10.23 11.50 18.03
C LEU A 427 -11.05 10.48 17.22
N CYS A 428 -11.03 9.22 17.63
CA CYS A 428 -11.79 8.11 17.04
C CYS A 428 -12.53 7.34 18.15
N TYR A 429 -13.86 7.37 18.13
CA TYR A 429 -14.71 6.95 19.24
C TYR A 429 -16.04 6.31 18.81
N GLY A 430 -16.10 5.70 17.61
CA GLY A 430 -17.36 5.25 17.00
C GLY A 430 -18.03 6.33 16.15
N GLY A 431 -17.67 7.59 16.40
CA GLY A 431 -17.48 8.62 15.39
C GLY A 431 -16.00 9.01 15.32
N TYR A 432 -15.72 10.18 14.77
CA TYR A 432 -14.42 10.80 14.72
C TYR A 432 -14.53 12.32 14.75
N ALA A 433 -13.49 12.97 15.27
CA ALA A 433 -13.33 14.42 15.28
C ALA A 433 -11.94 14.78 14.77
N SER A 434 -11.85 15.77 13.88
CA SER A 434 -10.57 16.30 13.42
C SER A 434 -10.03 17.37 14.35
N VAL A 435 -8.72 17.58 14.36
CA VAL A 435 -8.14 18.82 14.90
C VAL A 435 -8.72 20.05 14.18
N ALA A 436 -8.69 21.20 14.85
CA ALA A 436 -9.13 22.45 14.27
C ALA A 436 -8.13 22.97 13.23
N GLU A 437 -8.65 23.59 12.18
CA GLU A 437 -7.88 24.38 11.22
C GLU A 437 -8.73 25.55 10.75
N GLN A 438 -8.16 26.75 10.85
CA GLN A 438 -8.83 28.03 10.54
C GLN A 438 -10.19 28.20 11.29
N GLY A 439 -10.25 27.79 12.56
CA GLY A 439 -11.45 27.93 13.39
C GLY A 439 -12.60 26.97 13.03
N THR A 440 -12.32 25.94 12.23
CA THR A 440 -13.29 24.91 11.85
C THR A 440 -12.74 23.50 12.09
N ALA A 441 -13.61 22.54 12.30
CA ALA A 441 -13.28 21.11 12.38
C ALA A 441 -14.41 20.28 11.77
N ILE A 442 -14.15 18.99 11.55
CA ILE A 442 -15.19 18.05 11.12
C ILE A 442 -15.46 17.00 12.19
N LEU A 443 -16.74 16.66 12.34
CA LEU A 443 -17.25 15.54 13.10
C LEU A 443 -17.87 14.54 12.13
N GLY A 444 -17.64 13.26 12.33
CA GLY A 444 -18.28 12.27 11.49
C GLY A 444 -18.31 10.88 12.09
N SER A 445 -18.98 9.93 11.47
CA SER A 445 -20.01 10.18 10.47
C SER A 445 -21.16 9.24 10.71
N THR A 446 -22.33 9.59 10.19
CA THR A 446 -23.44 8.65 10.13
C THR A 446 -23.11 7.47 9.17
N PHE A 447 -23.79 6.36 9.40
CA PHE A 447 -23.65 5.13 8.62
C PHE A 447 -25.04 4.53 8.41
N GLN A 448 -25.61 4.74 7.22
CA GLN A 448 -27.01 4.43 6.94
C GLN A 448 -27.10 3.66 5.62
N THR A 449 -27.38 2.35 5.73
CA THR A 449 -27.54 1.46 4.56
C THR A 449 -28.95 1.51 3.97
N TRP A 450 -29.91 2.07 4.70
CA TRP A 450 -31.34 2.11 4.36
C TRP A 450 -31.80 3.43 3.73
N ILE A 451 -30.91 4.42 3.59
CA ILE A 451 -31.24 5.74 3.01
C ILE A 451 -30.51 5.88 1.67
N ASP A 452 -31.28 6.08 0.60
CA ASP A 452 -30.77 6.26 -0.77
C ASP A 452 -30.91 7.70 -1.28
N ASP A 453 -30.65 8.68 -0.40
CA ASP A 453 -30.67 10.10 -0.73
C ASP A 453 -29.48 10.83 -0.07
N PRO A 454 -28.62 11.53 -0.82
CA PRO A 454 -27.46 12.23 -0.27
C PRO A 454 -27.78 13.62 0.31
N ALA A 455 -29.06 14.03 0.44
CA ALA A 455 -29.41 15.30 1.05
C ALA A 455 -28.92 15.40 2.51
N LEU A 456 -28.52 16.61 2.94
CA LEU A 456 -28.14 16.89 4.31
C LEU A 456 -29.35 16.81 5.25
N ARG A 457 -29.10 16.34 6.47
CA ARG A 457 -30.12 16.13 7.50
C ARG A 457 -29.66 16.72 8.84
N PRO A 458 -30.39 17.68 9.42
CA PRO A 458 -30.01 18.27 10.71
C PRO A 458 -29.88 17.24 11.84
N GLU A 459 -30.70 16.19 11.83
CA GLU A 459 -30.64 15.10 12.81
C GLU A 459 -29.33 14.30 12.75
N ASP A 460 -28.72 14.19 11.56
CA ASP A 460 -27.41 13.55 11.40
C ASP A 460 -26.28 14.42 11.97
N ASP A 461 -26.43 15.75 11.92
CA ASP A 461 -25.47 16.67 12.53
C ASP A 461 -25.53 16.58 14.07
N LEU A 462 -26.74 16.51 14.61
CA LEU A 462 -26.96 16.29 16.03
C LEU A 462 -26.39 14.93 16.49
N ASP A 463 -26.64 13.85 15.74
CA ASP A 463 -26.06 12.52 16.05
C ASP A 463 -24.52 12.53 16.07
N ASN A 464 -23.88 13.21 15.12
CA ASN A 464 -22.42 13.36 15.11
C ASN A 464 -21.90 14.15 16.33
N ILE A 465 -22.59 15.24 16.73
CA ILE A 465 -22.23 16.04 17.91
C ILE A 465 -22.47 15.24 19.21
N ASP A 466 -23.58 14.52 19.31
CA ASP A 466 -23.93 13.73 20.48
C ASP A 466 -22.95 12.59 20.73
N LYS A 467 -22.45 11.94 19.68
CA LYS A 467 -21.35 10.95 19.79
C LYS A 467 -20.09 11.55 20.39
N LEU A 468 -19.70 12.77 19.98
CA LEU A 468 -18.55 13.46 20.56
C LEU A 468 -18.83 13.81 22.03
N LYS A 469 -20.01 14.37 22.31
CA LYS A 469 -20.43 14.76 23.66
C LYS A 469 -20.42 13.59 24.64
N ALA A 470 -20.78 12.39 24.18
CA ALA A 470 -20.77 11.18 25.00
C ALA A 470 -19.38 10.78 25.49
N VAL A 471 -18.31 11.10 24.75
CA VAL A 471 -16.94 10.67 25.10
C VAL A 471 -16.04 11.81 25.56
N ALA A 472 -16.28 13.03 25.10
CA ALA A 472 -15.49 14.22 25.40
C ALA A 472 -16.41 15.46 25.56
N PRO A 473 -17.26 15.52 26.60
CA PRO A 473 -18.29 16.55 26.76
C PRO A 473 -17.72 17.97 26.80
N HIS A 474 -16.54 18.16 27.40
CA HIS A 474 -15.90 19.48 27.54
C HIS A 474 -15.53 20.14 26.22
N ILE A 475 -15.18 19.36 25.19
CA ILE A 475 -14.87 19.91 23.86
C ILE A 475 -16.10 20.00 22.96
N ALA A 476 -17.18 19.27 23.28
CA ALA A 476 -18.44 19.32 22.55
C ALA A 476 -19.30 20.54 22.92
N GLU A 477 -19.00 21.20 24.03
CA GLU A 477 -19.76 22.35 24.52
C GLU A 477 -19.57 23.58 23.61
N GLY A 478 -20.69 24.25 23.29
CA GLY A 478 -20.68 25.50 22.51
C GLY A 478 -20.33 25.35 21.02
N LEU A 479 -20.26 24.12 20.50
CA LEU A 479 -20.08 23.88 19.08
C LEU A 479 -21.28 24.38 18.27
N SER A 480 -21.03 24.94 17.09
CA SER A 480 -22.07 25.33 16.14
C SER A 480 -21.80 24.72 14.78
N VAL A 481 -22.85 24.19 14.15
CA VAL A 481 -22.78 23.63 12.80
C VAL A 481 -22.61 24.79 11.81
N THR A 482 -21.59 24.69 10.96
CA THR A 482 -21.32 25.65 9.87
C THR A 482 -21.61 25.07 8.49
N GLY A 483 -21.86 23.76 8.41
CA GLY A 483 -22.22 23.05 7.20
C GLY A 483 -22.01 21.55 7.38
N GLY A 484 -21.99 20.83 6.27
CA GLY A 484 -21.71 19.41 6.27
C GLY A 484 -21.72 18.85 4.85
N ARG A 485 -21.43 17.57 4.74
CA ARG A 485 -21.50 16.85 3.48
C ARG A 485 -22.03 15.43 3.68
N ALA A 486 -23.09 15.09 2.96
CA ALA A 486 -23.61 13.74 2.87
C ALA A 486 -23.32 13.14 1.50
N SER A 487 -22.94 11.87 1.46
CA SER A 487 -22.69 11.14 0.20
C SER A 487 -22.73 9.64 0.42
N PHE A 488 -22.65 8.89 -0.69
CA PHE A 488 -22.57 7.44 -0.66
C PHE A 488 -21.12 6.95 -0.69
N ARG A 489 -20.81 6.06 0.24
CA ARG A 489 -19.69 5.12 0.14
C ARG A 489 -20.13 3.96 -0.74
N SER A 490 -19.19 3.38 -1.46
CA SER A 490 -19.37 2.07 -2.10
C SER A 490 -18.66 1.02 -1.25
N ALA A 491 -19.35 -0.05 -0.90
CA ALA A 491 -18.80 -1.15 -0.12
C ALA A 491 -19.21 -2.49 -0.75
N ALA A 492 -18.32 -3.46 -0.76
CA ALA A 492 -18.68 -4.83 -1.09
C ALA A 492 -19.34 -5.51 0.11
N LYS A 493 -20.07 -6.60 -0.13
CA LYS A 493 -20.75 -7.39 0.92
C LYS A 493 -19.81 -7.83 2.06
N ASP A 494 -18.57 -8.19 1.73
CA ASP A 494 -17.53 -8.58 2.70
C ASP A 494 -16.75 -7.39 3.29
N ARG A 495 -17.11 -6.16 2.90
CA ARG A 495 -16.46 -4.90 3.29
C ARG A 495 -15.01 -4.76 2.84
N ALA A 496 -14.49 -5.65 1.99
CA ALA A 496 -13.18 -5.51 1.40
C ALA A 496 -13.25 -4.71 0.09
N PRO A 497 -12.23 -3.91 -0.25
CA PRO A 497 -12.13 -3.30 -1.58
C PRO A 497 -12.18 -4.35 -2.70
N VAL A 498 -12.65 -3.96 -3.87
CA VAL A 498 -12.67 -4.80 -5.07
C VAL A 498 -11.67 -4.23 -6.06
N ILE A 499 -10.49 -4.85 -6.12
CA ILE A 499 -9.33 -4.35 -6.85
C ILE A 499 -8.68 -5.51 -7.59
N GLY A 500 -8.61 -5.43 -8.92
CA GLY A 500 -7.92 -6.43 -9.72
C GLY A 500 -8.41 -6.51 -11.17
N PRO A 501 -7.89 -7.49 -11.93
CA PRO A 501 -8.40 -7.78 -13.27
C PRO A 501 -9.82 -8.33 -13.21
N ILE A 502 -10.62 -7.99 -14.23
CA ILE A 502 -11.89 -8.65 -14.48
C ILE A 502 -11.61 -10.02 -15.08
N HIS A 503 -12.25 -11.05 -14.52
CA HIS A 503 -11.96 -12.42 -14.93
C HIS A 503 -12.47 -12.71 -16.34
N GLY A 504 -11.61 -13.32 -17.16
CA GLY A 504 -11.97 -13.77 -18.51
C GLY A 504 -12.07 -12.63 -19.52
N VAL A 505 -11.60 -11.43 -19.16
CA VAL A 505 -11.63 -10.24 -20.00
C VAL A 505 -10.23 -9.63 -19.99
N GLU A 506 -9.60 -9.53 -21.16
CA GLU A 506 -8.26 -8.98 -21.25
C GLU A 506 -8.27 -7.46 -21.13
N ASN A 507 -7.25 -6.92 -20.46
CA ASN A 507 -7.02 -5.47 -20.31
C ASN A 507 -8.19 -4.65 -19.71
N LEU A 508 -9.11 -5.31 -18.99
CA LEU A 508 -10.14 -4.67 -18.18
C LEU A 508 -9.87 -4.89 -16.69
N TYR A 509 -9.81 -3.80 -15.95
CA TYR A 509 -9.50 -3.79 -14.52
C TYR A 509 -10.53 -2.98 -13.73
N ILE A 510 -10.59 -3.19 -12.43
CA ILE A 510 -11.50 -2.49 -11.53
C ILE A 510 -10.80 -2.09 -10.22
N SER A 511 -11.17 -0.93 -9.69
CA SER A 511 -10.81 -0.44 -8.36
C SER A 511 -12.02 0.27 -7.74
N THR A 512 -12.76 -0.44 -6.89
CA THR A 512 -14.00 0.08 -6.29
C THR A 512 -14.24 -0.47 -4.89
N ALA A 513 -15.39 -0.14 -4.29
CA ALA A 513 -15.85 -0.69 -3.02
C ALA A 513 -14.92 -0.41 -1.81
N HIS A 514 -14.20 0.71 -1.86
CA HIS A 514 -13.22 1.11 -0.85
C HIS A 514 -13.81 1.48 0.54
N GLY A 515 -15.14 1.52 0.67
CA GLY A 515 -15.83 1.83 1.91
C GLY A 515 -15.45 3.20 2.48
N SER A 516 -15.23 3.27 3.79
CA SER A 516 -14.80 4.48 4.52
C SER A 516 -13.28 4.66 4.58
N HIS A 517 -12.50 3.77 3.97
CA HIS A 517 -11.03 3.80 4.02
C HIS A 517 -10.42 4.03 2.61
N GLY A 518 -11.17 4.68 1.73
CA GLY A 518 -10.74 5.01 0.36
C GLY A 518 -9.51 5.90 0.30
N ILE A 519 -9.27 6.74 1.32
CA ILE A 519 -8.07 7.59 1.40
C ILE A 519 -6.78 6.76 1.36
N LEU A 520 -6.77 5.57 1.96
CA LEU A 520 -5.60 4.70 1.99
C LEU A 520 -5.67 3.62 0.91
N SER A 521 -6.80 2.90 0.86
CA SER A 521 -6.94 1.71 0.03
C SER A 521 -6.89 1.99 -1.48
N SER A 522 -7.28 3.20 -1.92
CA SER A 522 -7.21 3.56 -3.33
C SER A 522 -5.78 3.73 -3.84
N ILE A 523 -4.88 4.27 -3.00
CA ILE A 523 -3.49 4.56 -3.37
C ILE A 523 -2.70 3.26 -3.53
N ILE A 524 -2.73 2.39 -2.52
CA ILE A 524 -2.08 1.08 -2.64
C ILE A 524 -2.77 0.19 -3.67
N GLY A 525 -4.08 0.38 -3.87
CA GLY A 525 -4.86 -0.29 -4.91
C GLY A 525 -4.37 0.08 -6.31
N ALA A 526 -4.08 1.36 -6.54
CA ALA A 526 -3.49 1.86 -7.78
C ALA A 526 -2.10 1.25 -8.01
N GLU A 527 -1.21 1.27 -7.01
CA GLU A 527 0.11 0.62 -7.13
C GLU A 527 0.00 -0.86 -7.50
N TYR A 528 -0.91 -1.60 -6.86
CA TYR A 528 -1.17 -3.01 -7.15
C TYR A 528 -1.69 -3.25 -8.56
N LEU A 529 -2.69 -2.48 -8.98
CA LEU A 529 -3.25 -2.60 -10.33
C LEU A 529 -2.20 -2.30 -11.39
N ILE A 530 -1.47 -1.19 -11.24
CA ILE A 530 -0.48 -0.78 -12.22
C ILE A 530 0.68 -1.77 -12.25
N SER A 531 1.09 -2.37 -11.11
CA SER A 531 2.09 -3.43 -11.13
C SER A 531 1.64 -4.64 -11.95
N LYS A 532 0.36 -5.04 -11.84
CA LYS A 532 -0.21 -6.13 -12.65
C LYS A 532 -0.35 -5.77 -14.13
N ILE A 533 -0.75 -4.53 -14.44
CA ILE A 533 -0.90 -4.03 -15.80
C ILE A 533 0.46 -3.98 -16.51
N MET A 534 1.49 -3.48 -15.84
CA MET A 534 2.84 -3.32 -16.40
C MET A 534 3.67 -4.61 -16.42
N GLY A 535 3.15 -5.69 -15.83
CA GLY A 535 3.86 -6.97 -15.73
C GLY A 535 5.02 -6.94 -14.73
N ASP A 536 4.96 -6.06 -13.73
CA ASP A 536 5.96 -5.95 -12.67
C ASP A 536 6.00 -7.21 -11.81
N ALA A 537 7.07 -7.35 -11.03
CA ALA A 537 7.12 -8.38 -10.00
C ALA A 537 6.13 -8.04 -8.86
N GLN A 538 5.70 -9.07 -8.13
CA GLN A 538 4.66 -8.99 -7.11
C GLN A 538 4.98 -7.95 -6.03
N ILE A 539 4.05 -7.02 -5.73
CA ILE A 539 4.27 -6.00 -4.69
C ILE A 539 3.43 -6.21 -3.42
N LEU A 540 2.45 -7.13 -3.45
CA LEU A 540 1.58 -7.47 -2.33
C LEU A 540 1.60 -8.99 -2.06
N PRO A 541 1.41 -9.43 -0.80
CA PRO A 541 1.29 -10.85 -0.46
C PRO A 541 0.19 -11.56 -1.28
N ARG A 542 0.39 -12.84 -1.63
CA ARG A 542 -0.61 -13.64 -2.37
C ARG A 542 -1.97 -13.65 -1.68
N SER A 543 -1.99 -13.72 -0.35
CA SER A 543 -3.21 -13.69 0.44
C SER A 543 -3.98 -12.37 0.28
N VAL A 544 -3.26 -11.24 0.20
CA VAL A 544 -3.83 -9.90 -0.06
C VAL A 544 -4.37 -9.81 -1.49
N GLU A 545 -3.64 -10.31 -2.48
CA GLU A 545 -4.13 -10.31 -3.87
C GLU A 545 -5.46 -11.08 -4.00
N ARG A 546 -5.59 -12.21 -3.31
CA ARG A 546 -6.85 -12.98 -3.25
C ARG A 546 -7.96 -12.24 -2.53
N PHE A 547 -7.63 -11.57 -1.42
CA PHE A 547 -8.56 -10.76 -0.64
C PHE A 547 -9.14 -9.59 -1.45
N LEU A 548 -8.34 -8.99 -2.33
CA LEU A 548 -8.76 -7.86 -3.17
C LEU A 548 -9.47 -8.28 -4.47
N SER A 549 -9.18 -9.48 -4.97
CA SER A 549 -9.62 -9.92 -6.30
C SER A 549 -11.15 -9.85 -6.47
N PRO A 550 -11.65 -9.33 -7.61
CA PRO A 550 -13.08 -9.43 -7.96
C PRO A 550 -13.56 -10.88 -8.07
N SER A 551 -12.66 -11.81 -8.42
CA SER A 551 -12.98 -13.23 -8.59
C SER A 551 -13.35 -13.93 -7.28
N ARG A 552 -13.09 -13.32 -6.12
CA ARG A 552 -13.45 -13.91 -4.82
C ARG A 552 -14.96 -14.07 -4.60
N PHE A 553 -15.78 -13.37 -5.38
CA PHE A 553 -17.23 -13.46 -5.35
C PHE A 553 -17.82 -14.48 -6.33
N LYS A 554 -16.98 -15.14 -7.13
CA LYS A 554 -17.46 -16.27 -7.91
C LYS A 554 -17.79 -17.40 -6.96
N LEU A 555 -19.09 -17.72 -6.86
CA LEU A 555 -19.51 -19.02 -6.35
C LEU A 555 -19.06 -20.06 -7.40
N HIS A 556 -18.36 -21.09 -6.93
CA HIS A 556 -17.97 -22.24 -7.75
C HIS A 556 -19.18 -22.93 -8.36
#